data_AF-A0A0D0AYH0-F1
#
_entry.id   AF-A0A0D0AYH0-F1
#
_cell.length_a   1.000
_cell.length_b   1.000
_cell.length_c   1.000
_cell.angle_alpha   90.00
_cell.angle_beta   90.00
_cell.angle_gamma   90.00
#
_symmetry.space_group_name_H-M   'P 1'
#
loop_
_entity.id
_entity.type
_entity.pdbx_description
1 polymer ?
#
loop_
_entity_poly.entity_id
_entity_poly.type
_entity_poly.pdbx_seq_one_letter_code
_entity_poly.pdbx_strand_id
1 'polypeptide(L)'
;RQSPASADVITYRLNNRMMYVPPAESFDQAVTFARSAFEGDLTGIDISRISFSLNVLANGKMSSVGVSRGAWSATMSRLARYEIVDVHVQPERKVYRPPPSY
;
A
#
# COMPACT_ATOMS: atom_id res chain seq x y z
N ARG A 1 2.22 -16.45 -27.78
CA ARG A 1 2.93 -16.46 -26.47
C ARG A 1 1.97 -15.93 -25.43
N GLN A 2 1.72 -16.70 -24.37
CA GLN A 2 0.80 -16.33 -23.29
C GLN A 2 1.20 -14.99 -22.69
N SER A 3 0.26 -14.06 -22.56
CA SER A 3 0.41 -12.91 -21.66
C SER A 3 0.77 -13.46 -20.27
N PRO A 4 1.75 -12.90 -19.55
CA PRO A 4 1.98 -13.33 -18.17
C PRO A 4 0.66 -13.14 -17.43
N ALA A 5 0.13 -14.22 -16.86
CA ALA A 5 -1.06 -14.13 -16.04
C ALA A 5 -0.74 -13.19 -14.88
N SER A 6 -1.49 -12.09 -14.77
CA SER A 6 -1.44 -11.22 -13.59
C SER A 6 -1.59 -12.09 -12.34
N ALA A 7 -0.87 -11.76 -11.27
CA ALA A 7 -0.96 -12.48 -10.01
C ALA A 7 -2.43 -12.66 -9.58
N ASP A 8 -2.79 -13.84 -9.11
CA ASP A 8 -4.09 -14.17 -8.53
C ASP A 8 -4.13 -13.88 -7.01
N VAL A 9 -2.97 -13.77 -6.39
CA VAL A 9 -2.77 -13.46 -4.96
C VAL A 9 -1.46 -12.72 -4.74
N ILE A 10 -1.50 -11.73 -3.85
CA ILE A 10 -0.34 -10.96 -3.38
C ILE A 10 -0.29 -10.98 -1.85
N THR A 11 0.77 -10.41 -1.29
CA THR A 11 0.98 -10.35 0.16
C THR A 11 0.98 -8.91 0.62
N TYR A 12 0.14 -8.56 1.59
CA TYR A 12 0.29 -7.29 2.31
C TYR A 12 1.14 -7.48 3.55
N ARG A 13 2.00 -6.50 3.86
CA ARG A 13 2.81 -6.47 5.07
C ARG A 13 2.59 -5.19 5.86
N LEU A 14 2.31 -5.31 7.15
CA LEU A 14 2.20 -4.20 8.10
C LEU A 14 2.81 -4.64 9.45
N ASN A 15 3.73 -3.86 10.02
CA ASN A 15 4.33 -4.11 11.35
C ASN A 15 4.81 -5.57 11.53
N ASN A 16 5.58 -6.10 10.56
CA ASN A 16 6.04 -7.50 10.50
C ASN A 16 4.96 -8.59 10.36
N ARG A 17 3.67 -8.24 10.33
CA ARG A 17 2.59 -9.17 10.01
C ARG A 17 2.34 -9.20 8.51
N MET A 18 2.09 -10.38 7.96
CA MET A 18 1.79 -10.59 6.55
C MET A 18 0.44 -11.26 6.37
N MET A 19 -0.30 -10.86 5.33
CA MET A 19 -1.61 -11.41 4.99
C MET A 19 -1.70 -11.59 3.47
N TYR A 20 -2.17 -12.76 3.02
CA TYR A 20 -2.49 -12.95 1.61
C TYR A 20 -3.80 -12.24 1.27
N VAL A 21 -3.80 -11.50 0.16
CA VAL A 21 -4.96 -10.78 -0.34
C VAL A 21 -5.05 -10.93 -1.87
N PRO A 22 -6.25 -10.87 -2.45
CA PRO A 22 -6.36 -10.72 -3.89
C PRO A 22 -5.74 -9.38 -4.31
N PRO A 23 -5.15 -9.28 -5.51
CA PRO A 23 -4.70 -8.01 -6.04
C PRO A 23 -5.89 -7.05 -6.18
N ALA A 24 -5.75 -5.85 -5.60
CA ALA A 24 -6.77 -4.82 -5.73
C ALA A 24 -6.72 -4.16 -7.11
N GLU A 25 -7.88 -3.98 -7.74
CA GLU A 25 -8.05 -3.31 -9.02
C GLU A 25 -7.78 -1.79 -8.92
N SER A 26 -8.02 -1.22 -7.74
CA SER A 26 -7.80 0.19 -7.44
C SER A 26 -7.11 0.41 -6.10
N PHE A 27 -6.50 1.58 -5.94
CA PHE A 27 -5.89 1.99 -4.68
C PHE A 27 -6.91 2.02 -3.53
N ASP A 28 -8.14 2.45 -3.79
CA ASP A 28 -9.16 2.54 -2.74
C ASP A 28 -9.63 1.15 -2.29
N GLN A 29 -9.73 0.21 -3.24
CA GLN A 29 -9.96 -1.20 -2.89
C GLN A 29 -8.78 -1.78 -2.10
N ALA A 30 -7.54 -1.39 -2.42
CA ALA A 30 -6.35 -1.79 -1.67
C ALA A 30 -6.43 -1.32 -0.21
N VAL A 31 -6.87 -0.08 0.02
CA VAL A 31 -7.11 0.45 1.37
C VAL A 31 -8.16 -0.38 2.10
N THR A 32 -9.27 -0.72 1.45
CA THR A 32 -10.30 -1.59 2.04
C THR A 32 -9.75 -2.97 2.41
N PHE A 33 -8.99 -3.61 1.52
CA PHE A 33 -8.36 -4.90 1.79
C PHE A 33 -7.37 -4.82 2.94
N ALA A 34 -6.53 -3.78 2.98
CA ALA A 34 -5.60 -3.57 4.09
C ALA A 34 -6.34 -3.43 5.41
N ARG A 35 -7.41 -2.62 5.47
CA ARG A 35 -8.20 -2.44 6.70
C ARG A 35 -8.83 -3.74 7.19
N SER A 36 -9.35 -4.57 6.29
CA SER A 36 -9.91 -5.88 6.66
C SER A 36 -8.82 -6.89 7.07
N ALA A 37 -7.66 -6.86 6.42
CA ALA A 37 -6.55 -7.76 6.73
C ALA A 37 -5.87 -7.44 8.09
N PHE A 38 -5.87 -6.16 8.47
CA PHE A 38 -5.21 -5.64 9.67
C PHE A 38 -6.16 -4.82 10.56
N GLU A 39 -7.37 -5.32 10.79
CA GLU A 39 -8.41 -4.61 11.57
C GLU A 39 -7.88 -4.11 12.93
N GLY A 40 -7.09 -4.91 13.64
CA GLY A 40 -6.52 -4.53 14.93
C GLY A 40 -5.55 -3.34 14.88
N ASP A 41 -4.88 -3.12 13.75
CA ASP A 41 -3.86 -2.07 13.57
C ASP A 41 -4.41 -0.83 12.84
N LEU A 42 -5.41 -1.02 11.97
CA LEU A 42 -5.93 0.03 11.08
C LEU A 42 -7.33 0.53 11.45
N THR A 43 -7.98 -0.01 12.48
CA THR A 43 -9.24 0.52 12.97
C THR A 43 -9.05 1.94 13.52
N GLY A 44 -9.90 2.88 13.09
CA GLY A 44 -9.84 4.28 13.51
C GLY A 44 -8.77 5.13 12.79
N ILE A 45 -7.92 4.52 11.96
CA ILE A 45 -6.95 5.26 11.14
C ILE A 45 -7.65 5.87 9.93
N ASP A 46 -7.41 7.16 9.71
CA ASP A 46 -7.91 7.87 8.52
C ASP A 46 -7.32 7.26 7.24
N ILE A 47 -8.17 6.99 6.25
CA ILE A 47 -7.78 6.34 4.99
C ILE A 47 -6.72 7.13 4.21
N SER A 48 -6.68 8.45 4.33
CA SER A 48 -5.70 9.32 3.67
C SER A 48 -4.29 9.14 4.22
N ARG A 49 -4.17 8.50 5.40
CA ARG A 49 -2.90 8.16 6.03
C ARG A 49 -2.38 6.80 5.61
N ILE A 50 -3.18 5.99 4.92
CA ILE A 50 -2.73 4.66 4.46
C ILE A 50 -2.02 4.83 3.12
N SER A 51 -0.81 4.30 3.02
CA SER A 51 0.00 4.33 1.81
C SER A 51 0.66 2.98 1.57
N PHE A 52 1.06 2.74 0.33
CA PHE A 52 1.63 1.47 -0.10
C PHE A 52 2.98 1.66 -0.77
N SER A 53 3.88 0.69 -0.58
CA SER A 53 5.15 0.64 -1.30
C SER A 53 5.53 -0.77 -1.72
N LEU A 54 6.46 -0.87 -2.66
CA LEU A 54 7.12 -2.10 -3.06
C LEU A 54 8.61 -1.99 -2.76
N ASN A 55 9.25 -3.11 -2.42
CA ASN A 55 10.70 -3.16 -2.37
C ASN A 55 11.23 -3.54 -3.75
N VAL A 56 11.97 -2.64 -4.38
CA VAL A 56 12.58 -2.88 -5.69
C VAL A 56 14.09 -2.92 -5.57
N LEU A 57 14.73 -3.80 -6.34
CA LEU A 57 16.18 -3.80 -6.48
C LEU A 57 16.57 -2.75 -7.53
N ALA A 58 17.05 -1.59 -7.08
CA ALA A 58 17.53 -0.53 -7.95
C ALA A 58 19.04 -0.34 -7.73
N ASN A 59 19.84 -0.45 -8.80
CA ASN A 59 21.30 -0.30 -8.75
C ASN A 59 21.98 -1.19 -7.69
N GLY A 60 21.52 -2.43 -7.54
CA GLY A 60 22.06 -3.39 -6.56
C GLY A 60 21.67 -3.11 -5.10
N LYS A 61 20.80 -2.13 -4.84
CA LYS A 61 20.27 -1.83 -3.50
C LYS A 61 18.76 -2.00 -3.45
N MET A 62 18.28 -2.64 -2.40
CA MET A 62 16.84 -2.67 -2.11
C MET A 62 16.38 -1.26 -1.71
N SER A 63 15.40 -0.74 -2.43
CA SER A 63 14.79 0.56 -2.19
C SER A 63 13.28 0.40 -2.09
N SER A 64 12.68 1.06 -1.10
CA SER A 64 11.22 1.14 -1.00
C SER A 64 10.69 2.23 -1.92
N VAL A 65 9.76 1.88 -2.80
CA VAL A 65 9.14 2.78 -3.78
C VAL A 65 7.64 2.83 -3.53
N GLY A 66 7.14 4.02 -3.22
CA GLY A 66 5.72 4.26 -2.99
C GLY A 66 4.89 4.10 -4.28
N VAL A 67 3.69 3.56 -4.15
CA VAL A 67 2.74 3.40 -5.25
C VAL A 67 1.66 4.47 -5.12
N SER A 68 1.59 5.38 -6.09
CA SER A 68 0.55 6.40 -6.13
C SER A 68 -0.79 5.83 -6.61
N ARG A 69 -1.89 6.52 -6.29
CA ARG A 69 -3.24 6.13 -6.74
C ARG A 69 -3.34 6.00 -8.27
N GLY A 70 -2.70 6.91 -9.02
CA GLY A 70 -2.69 6.88 -10.50
C GLY A 70 -1.79 5.79 -11.10
N ALA A 71 -0.76 5.35 -10.39
CA ALA A 71 0.13 4.28 -10.85
C ALA A 71 -0.37 2.88 -10.46
N TRP A 72 -1.37 2.78 -9.58
CA TRP A 72 -1.77 1.52 -8.94
C TRP A 72 -2.02 0.38 -9.93
N SER A 73 -2.92 0.58 -10.89
CA SER A 73 -3.29 -0.47 -11.86
C SER A 73 -2.09 -0.93 -12.71
N ALA A 74 -1.28 0.02 -13.19
CA ALA A 74 -0.08 -0.28 -13.96
C ALA A 74 0.97 -1.04 -13.13
N THR A 75 1.07 -0.75 -11.84
CA THR A 75 1.97 -1.45 -10.92
C THR A 75 1.45 -2.85 -10.60
N MET A 76 0.18 -3.00 -10.22
CA MET A 76 -0.42 -4.29 -9.83
C MET A 76 -0.40 -5.32 -10.97
N SER A 77 -0.63 -4.88 -12.22
CA SER A 77 -0.59 -5.76 -13.40
C SER A 77 0.77 -6.42 -13.66
N ARG A 78 1.84 -5.93 -13.02
CA ARG A 78 3.21 -6.42 -13.20
C ARG A 78 3.72 -7.23 -12.01
N LEU A 79 2.95 -7.33 -10.93
CA LEU A 79 3.39 -8.06 -9.74
C LEU A 79 3.40 -9.56 -10.01
N ALA A 80 4.41 -10.22 -9.46
CA ALA A 80 4.44 -11.66 -9.36
C ALA A 80 3.44 -12.14 -8.31
N ARG A 81 3.08 -13.42 -8.39
CA ARG A 81 2.30 -14.07 -7.33
C ARG A 81 3.05 -14.02 -6.00
N TYR A 82 2.34 -13.73 -4.92
CA TYR A 82 2.87 -13.56 -3.56
C TYR A 82 3.80 -12.36 -3.34
N GLU A 83 3.95 -11.49 -4.34
CA GLU A 83 4.73 -10.24 -4.22
C GLU A 83 4.28 -9.45 -2.98
N ILE A 84 5.25 -8.85 -2.27
CA ILE A 84 4.99 -8.15 -1.01
C ILE A 84 4.74 -6.67 -1.30
N VAL A 85 3.52 -6.22 -0.98
CA VAL A 85 3.16 -4.81 -0.89
C VAL A 85 3.20 -4.40 0.58
N ASP A 86 4.07 -3.46 0.89
CA ASP A 86 4.14 -2.86 2.22
C ASP A 86 3.02 -1.85 2.42
N VAL A 87 2.32 -1.96 3.54
CA VAL A 87 1.30 -1.02 3.99
C VAL A 87 1.91 -0.15 5.08
N HIS A 88 1.73 1.17 4.97
CA HIS A 88 2.26 2.14 5.92
C HIS A 88 1.17 3.08 6.41
N VAL A 89 1.23 3.45 7.68
CA VAL A 89 0.42 4.50 8.29
C VAL A 89 1.26 5.77 8.41
N GLN A 90 0.90 6.79 7.66
CA GLN A 90 1.53 8.10 7.70
C GLN A 90 1.21 8.81 9.02
N PRO A 91 2.13 9.63 9.55
CA PRO A 91 1.88 10.42 10.75
C PRO A 91 0.75 11.43 10.53
N GLU A 92 0.08 11.83 11.62
CA GLU A 92 -0.92 12.88 11.55
C GLU A 92 -0.29 14.20 11.10
N ARG A 93 -0.84 14.80 10.05
CA ARG A 93 -0.51 16.17 9.68
C ARG A 93 -1.08 17.09 10.75
N LYS A 94 -0.25 17.52 11.70
CA LYS A 94 -0.59 18.64 12.58
C LYS A 94 -0.80 19.88 11.71
N VAL A 95 -2.04 20.23 11.42
CA VAL A 95 -2.36 21.50 10.76
C VAL A 95 -2.02 22.59 11.77
N TYR A 96 -0.87 23.24 11.58
CA TYR A 96 -0.53 24.41 12.37
C TYR A 96 -1.56 25.50 12.07
N ARG A 97 -2.45 25.77 13.02
CA ARG A 97 -3.29 26.98 12.99
C ARG A 97 -2.49 28.09 13.68
N PRO A 98 -2.05 29.13 12.96
CA PRO A 98 -1.47 30.29 13.64
C PRO A 98 -2.51 30.89 14.61
N PRO A 99 -2.08 31.47 15.74
CA PRO A 99 -2.99 32.13 16.68
C PRO A 99 -3.80 33.23 15.97
N PRO A 100 -5.07 33.46 16.37
CA PRO A 100 -5.84 34.60 15.87
C PRO A 100 -5.11 35.91 16.21
N SER A 101 -4.88 36.77 15.22
CA SER A 101 -4.48 38.16 15.47
C SER A 101 -5.70 38.95 15.95
N TYR A 102 -5.62 39.52 17.14
CA TYR A 102 -6.55 40.50 17.69
C TYR A 102 -5.92 41.89 17.69
#